data_AF-A0A3D0NY29-F1
#
_entry.id   AF-A0A3D0NY29-F1
#
_cell.length_a   1.000
_cell.length_b   1.000
_cell.length_c   1.000
_cell.angle_alpha   90.00
_cell.angle_beta   90.00
_cell.angle_gamma   90.00
#
_symmetry.space_group_name_H-M   'P 1'
#
loop_
_entity.id
_entity.type
_entity.pdbx_description
1 polymer ?
#
loop_
_entity_poly.entity_id
_entity_poly.type
_entity_poly.pdbx_seq_one_letter_code
_entity_poly.pdbx_strand_id
1 'polypeptide(L)'
;MTAEETEKSMDHVNDQYKRLNKAFRGRFYLEAVFIEYMLMDDYMEMILTATDLWQSYLKKRRGHEPALDSKIRYIQTEAVNSRTVVKKYFGDDLLDRILAWKVKRCKLMMASVKQYLAAEYVQSIAEEGKELTSLMRRRCMSVRKASNK
;
A
#
# COMPACT_ATOMS: atom_id res chain seq x y z
N MET A 1 14.13 -2.06 13.04
CA MET A 1 14.40 -2.99 11.94
C MET A 1 15.90 -3.02 11.72
N THR A 2 16.49 -4.20 11.59
CA THR A 2 17.90 -4.36 11.19
C THR A 2 18.05 -4.09 9.68
N ALA A 3 19.29 -3.88 9.22
CA ALA A 3 19.57 -3.72 7.78
C ALA A 3 19.13 -4.97 6.99
N GLU A 4 19.31 -6.16 7.56
CA GLU A 4 18.92 -7.44 6.99
C GLU A 4 17.40 -7.60 6.85
N GLU A 5 16.61 -7.17 7.85
CA GLU A 5 15.15 -7.16 7.76
C GLU A 5 14.66 -6.21 6.65
N THR A 6 15.34 -5.08 6.47
CA THR A 6 15.01 -4.09 5.44
C THR A 6 15.28 -4.60 4.02
N GLU A 7 16.34 -5.38 3.85
CA GLU A 7 16.68 -6.04 2.59
C GLU A 7 15.68 -7.15 2.24
N LYS A 8 15.35 -8.02 3.21
CA LYS A 8 14.31 -9.06 3.05
C LYS A 8 12.94 -8.48 2.66
N SER A 9 12.53 -7.37 3.29
CA SER A 9 11.29 -6.68 2.92
C SER A 9 11.31 -6.17 1.48
N MET A 10 12.46 -5.69 1.00
CA MET A 10 12.59 -5.22 -0.38
C MET A 10 12.46 -6.36 -1.39
N ASP A 11 13.13 -7.47 -1.13
CA ASP A 11 13.10 -8.65 -2.01
C ASP A 11 11.69 -9.23 -2.09
N HIS A 12 11.02 -9.35 -0.93
CA HIS A 12 9.62 -9.76 -0.87
C HIS A 12 8.75 -8.89 -1.79
N VAL A 13 8.79 -7.57 -1.60
CA VAL A 13 7.96 -6.64 -2.36
C VAL A 13 8.29 -6.65 -3.86
N ASN A 14 9.56 -6.83 -4.24
CA ASN A 14 9.95 -7.00 -5.63
C ASN A 14 9.39 -8.28 -6.25
N ASP A 15 9.39 -9.39 -5.51
CA ASP A 15 8.83 -10.66 -5.97
C ASP A 15 7.31 -10.60 -6.09
N GLN A 16 6.63 -9.96 -5.14
CA GLN A 16 5.19 -9.72 -5.24
C GLN A 16 4.86 -8.82 -6.44
N TYR A 17 5.68 -7.83 -6.74
CA TYR A 17 5.50 -7.00 -7.93
C TYR A 17 5.68 -7.80 -9.24
N LYS A 18 6.62 -8.78 -9.27
CA LYS A 18 6.74 -9.71 -10.41
C LYS A 18 5.48 -10.58 -10.55
N ARG A 19 4.92 -11.05 -9.44
CA ARG A 19 3.65 -11.81 -9.43
C ARG A 19 2.49 -10.97 -9.93
N LEU A 20 2.39 -9.70 -9.52
CA LEU A 20 1.41 -8.76 -10.03
C LEU A 20 1.47 -8.65 -11.56
N ASN A 21 2.68 -8.48 -12.11
CA ASN A 21 2.88 -8.41 -13.56
C ASN A 21 2.54 -9.72 -14.28
N LYS A 22 2.70 -10.88 -13.63
CA LYS A 22 2.25 -12.17 -14.18
C LYS A 22 0.72 -12.26 -14.17
N ALA A 23 0.08 -11.85 -13.07
CA ALA A 23 -1.38 -11.84 -12.94
C ALA A 23 -2.04 -10.97 -14.03
N PHE A 24 -1.53 -9.77 -14.28
CA PHE A 24 -2.02 -8.91 -15.36
C PHE A 24 -1.83 -9.51 -16.75
N ARG A 25 -0.67 -10.13 -17.03
CA ARG A 25 -0.43 -10.81 -18.33
C ARG A 25 -1.38 -11.98 -18.55
N GLY A 26 -1.69 -12.72 -17.48
CA GLY A 26 -2.65 -13.83 -17.51
C GLY A 26 -4.12 -13.40 -17.40
N ARG A 27 -4.41 -12.10 -17.28
CA ARG A 27 -5.76 -11.56 -17.01
C ARG A 27 -6.40 -12.11 -15.72
N PHE A 28 -5.58 -12.50 -14.74
CA PHE A 28 -6.01 -12.92 -13.41
C PHE A 28 -6.28 -11.68 -12.53
N TYR A 29 -7.28 -10.89 -12.89
CA TYR A 29 -7.54 -9.59 -12.26
C TYR A 29 -7.93 -9.69 -10.79
N LEU A 30 -8.62 -10.76 -10.38
CA LEU A 30 -8.93 -10.97 -8.96
C LEU A 30 -7.66 -11.23 -8.15
N GLU A 31 -6.73 -12.05 -8.66
CA GLU A 31 -5.42 -12.27 -8.05
C GLU A 31 -4.61 -10.97 -7.99
N ALA A 32 -4.63 -10.17 -9.06
CA ALA A 32 -3.96 -8.87 -9.10
C ALA A 32 -4.44 -7.96 -7.95
N VAL A 33 -5.75 -7.86 -7.72
CA VAL A 33 -6.34 -7.06 -6.63
C VAL A 33 -5.90 -7.52 -5.24
N PHE A 34 -5.69 -8.82 -5.04
CA PHE A 34 -5.12 -9.33 -3.79
C PHE A 34 -3.66 -8.90 -3.60
N ILE A 35 -2.84 -9.06 -4.64
CA ILE A 35 -1.42 -8.71 -4.61
C ILE A 35 -1.24 -7.20 -4.42
N GLU A 36 -2.07 -6.37 -5.05
CA GLU A 36 -2.07 -4.92 -4.92
C GLU A 36 -2.29 -4.47 -3.48
N TYR A 37 -3.29 -5.05 -2.79
CA TYR A 37 -3.59 -4.71 -1.40
C TYR A 37 -2.41 -5.01 -0.48
N MET A 38 -1.82 -6.19 -0.61
CA MET A 38 -0.66 -6.61 0.17
C MET A 38 0.56 -5.72 -0.12
N LEU A 39 0.86 -5.44 -1.40
CA LEU A 39 1.94 -4.51 -1.78
C LEU A 39 1.74 -3.12 -1.17
N MET A 40 0.52 -2.58 -1.22
CA MET A 40 0.23 -1.27 -0.61
C MET A 40 0.45 -1.29 0.90
N ASP A 41 0.05 -2.36 1.59
CA ASP A 41 0.24 -2.50 3.04
C ASP A 41 1.73 -2.59 3.44
N ASP A 42 2.50 -3.37 2.68
CA ASP A 42 3.96 -3.48 2.85
C ASP A 42 4.64 -2.13 2.58
N TYR A 43 4.26 -1.42 1.51
CA TYR A 43 4.83 -0.10 1.23
C TYR A 43 4.58 0.89 2.36
N MET A 44 3.38 0.90 2.95
CA MET A 44 3.09 1.79 4.08
C MET A 44 3.95 1.47 5.30
N GLU A 45 4.17 0.19 5.58
CA GLU A 45 5.06 -0.24 6.67
C GLU A 45 6.50 0.21 6.41
N MET A 46 7.00 -0.01 5.20
CA MET A 46 8.33 0.44 4.79
C MET A 46 8.49 1.97 4.89
N ILE A 47 7.45 2.74 4.55
CA ILE A 47 7.43 4.20 4.69
C ILE A 47 7.49 4.60 6.16
N LEU A 48 6.66 3.99 7.02
CA LEU A 48 6.65 4.28 8.46
C LEU A 48 7.99 3.92 9.12
N THR A 49 8.59 2.81 8.71
CA THR A 49 9.93 2.42 9.19
C THR A 49 10.99 3.40 8.70
N ALA A 50 11.00 3.74 7.42
CA ALA A 50 11.98 4.67 6.86
C ALA A 50 11.87 6.09 7.42
N THR A 51 10.76 6.43 8.07
CA THR A 51 10.54 7.77 8.66
C THR A 51 10.62 7.76 10.17
N ASP A 52 11.06 6.65 10.78
CA ASP A 52 11.10 6.42 12.23
C ASP A 52 9.74 6.57 12.93
N LEU A 53 8.65 6.51 12.16
CA LEU A 53 7.28 6.65 12.64
C LEU A 53 6.67 5.32 13.08
N TRP A 54 7.26 4.18 12.70
CA TRP A 54 6.70 2.85 12.95
C TRP A 54 6.41 2.58 14.43
N GLN A 55 7.36 2.86 15.32
CA GLN A 55 7.19 2.61 16.76
C GLN A 55 6.14 3.53 17.39
N SER A 56 6.10 4.80 16.97
CA SER A 56 5.07 5.75 17.42
C SER A 56 3.68 5.31 16.94
N TYR A 57 3.59 4.85 15.69
CA TYR A 57 2.38 4.25 15.13
C TYR A 57 1.90 3.05 15.95
N LEU A 58 2.76 2.06 16.23
CA LEU A 58 2.41 0.89 17.03
C LEU A 58 1.96 1.27 18.44
N LYS A 59 2.60 2.24 19.09
CA LYS A 59 2.19 2.75 20.40
C LYS A 59 0.78 3.36 20.36
N LYS A 60 0.43 4.14 19.33
CA LYS A 60 -0.92 4.70 19.17
C LYS A 60 -1.98 3.61 18.93
N ARG A 61 -1.60 2.45 18.37
CA ARG A 61 -2.50 1.32 18.12
C ARG A 61 -2.91 0.54 19.38
N ARG A 62 -2.22 0.67 20.50
CA ARG A 62 -2.55 0.01 21.79
C ARG A 62 -2.79 -1.51 21.66
N GLY A 63 -1.98 -2.19 20.84
CA GLY A 63 -2.07 -3.64 20.63
C GLY A 63 -3.07 -4.08 19.55
N HIS A 64 -3.76 -3.16 18.87
CA HIS A 64 -4.58 -3.51 17.71
C HIS A 64 -3.72 -3.76 16.47
N GLU A 65 -3.97 -4.88 15.79
CA GLU A 65 -3.27 -5.33 14.57
C GLU A 65 -3.12 -4.23 13.51
N PRO A 66 -1.94 -3.96 12.96
CA PRO A 66 -1.76 -2.97 11.91
C PRO A 66 -2.64 -3.25 10.68
N ALA A 67 -3.35 -2.24 10.19
CA ALA A 67 -4.14 -2.33 8.97
C ALA A 67 -3.79 -1.17 8.02
N LEU A 68 -3.96 -1.40 6.71
CA LEU A 68 -3.64 -0.42 5.67
C LEU A 68 -4.26 0.95 5.92
N ASP A 69 -5.55 1.00 6.30
CA ASP A 69 -6.26 2.24 6.57
C ASP A 69 -5.77 2.95 7.83
N SER A 70 -5.37 2.20 8.87
CA SER A 70 -4.80 2.82 10.06
C SER A 70 -3.39 3.37 9.79
N LYS A 71 -2.58 2.67 8.98
CA LYS A 71 -1.27 3.15 8.51
C LYS A 71 -1.45 4.45 7.69
N ILE A 72 -2.38 4.45 6.73
CA ILE A 72 -2.69 5.62 5.90
C ILE A 72 -3.11 6.83 6.74
N ARG A 73 -4.12 6.68 7.61
CA ARG A 73 -4.63 7.80 8.42
C ARG A 73 -3.56 8.37 9.34
N TYR A 74 -2.69 7.50 9.85
CA TYR A 74 -1.55 7.93 10.64
C TYR A 74 -0.60 8.80 9.79
N ILE A 75 -0.19 8.33 8.61
CA ILE A 75 0.67 9.08 7.68
C ILE A 75 0.03 10.43 7.30
N GLN A 76 -1.26 10.47 7.00
CA GLN A 76 -1.99 11.72 6.70
C GLN A 76 -1.95 12.69 7.88
N THR A 77 -2.15 12.20 9.11
CA THR A 77 -2.07 13.03 10.33
C THR A 77 -0.67 13.60 10.51
N GLU A 78 0.37 12.79 10.33
CA GLU A 78 1.75 13.26 10.43
C GLU A 78 2.12 14.23 9.30
N ALA A 79 1.59 14.06 8.09
CA ALA A 79 1.80 14.97 6.96
C ALA A 79 1.24 16.38 7.22
N VAL A 80 0.13 16.49 7.97
CA VAL A 80 -0.47 17.78 8.35
C VAL A 80 0.34 18.45 9.46
N ASN A 81 0.72 17.68 10.48
CA ASN A 81 1.27 18.22 11.73
C ASN A 81 2.77 18.53 11.68
N SER A 82 3.50 18.05 10.66
CA SER A 82 4.97 18.09 10.67
C SER A 82 5.58 18.61 9.38
N ARG A 83 6.76 19.27 9.47
CA ARG A 83 7.64 19.59 8.33
C ARG A 83 8.45 18.35 7.87
N THR A 84 7.86 17.16 7.91
CA THR A 84 8.59 15.91 7.65
C THR A 84 8.68 15.59 6.16
N VAL A 85 9.60 14.67 5.85
CA VAL A 85 9.70 13.96 4.56
C VAL A 85 8.33 13.44 4.10
N VAL A 86 7.45 13.05 5.02
CA VAL A 86 6.10 12.56 4.71
C VAL A 86 5.26 13.61 3.98
N LYS A 87 5.20 14.84 4.47
CA LYS A 87 4.43 15.93 3.84
C LYS A 87 4.87 16.19 2.39
N LYS A 88 6.17 16.08 2.12
CA LYS A 88 6.73 16.27 0.77
C LYS A 88 6.25 15.21 -0.23
N TYR A 89 6.06 13.97 0.22
CA TYR A 89 5.74 12.84 -0.66
C TYR A 89 4.25 12.44 -0.65
N PHE A 90 3.48 12.88 0.35
CA PHE A 90 2.07 12.52 0.55
C PHE A 90 1.19 13.75 0.83
N GLY A 91 1.56 14.93 0.31
CA GLY A 91 0.73 16.12 0.34
C GLY A 91 -0.33 16.18 -0.77
N ASP A 92 -0.39 15.16 -1.63
CA ASP A 92 -1.37 14.99 -2.70
C ASP A 92 -2.53 14.06 -2.26
N ASP A 93 -3.42 13.72 -3.19
CA ASP A 93 -4.62 12.91 -2.95
C ASP A 93 -4.37 11.39 -3.01
N LEU A 94 -3.12 10.95 -3.17
CA LEU A 94 -2.79 9.53 -3.39
C LEU A 94 -3.33 8.63 -2.27
N LEU A 95 -3.17 9.06 -1.02
CA LEU A 95 -3.61 8.29 0.15
C LEU A 95 -5.15 8.16 0.21
N ASP A 96 -5.87 9.21 -0.16
CA ASP A 96 -7.33 9.20 -0.22
C ASP A 96 -7.83 8.29 -1.36
N ARG A 97 -7.16 8.32 -2.51
CA ARG A 97 -7.44 7.42 -3.63
C ARG A 97 -7.25 5.95 -3.24
N ILE A 98 -6.22 5.63 -2.46
CA ILE A 98 -6.01 4.26 -1.95
C ILE A 98 -7.13 3.84 -0.98
N LEU A 99 -7.57 4.73 -0.10
CA LEU A 99 -8.71 4.45 0.79
C LEU A 99 -9.99 4.19 -0.01
N ALA A 100 -10.25 4.99 -1.04
CA ALA A 100 -11.40 4.80 -1.93
C ALA A 100 -11.31 3.46 -2.69
N TRP A 101 -10.15 3.14 -3.24
CA TRP A 101 -9.90 1.85 -3.90
C TRP A 101 -10.07 0.67 -2.95
N LYS A 102 -9.58 0.76 -1.70
CA LYS A 102 -9.79 -0.28 -0.67
C LYS A 102 -11.28 -0.57 -0.46
N VAL A 103 -12.13 0.46 -0.44
CA VAL A 103 -13.59 0.28 -0.30
C VAL A 103 -14.15 -0.48 -1.50
N LYS A 104 -13.76 -0.14 -2.73
CA LYS A 104 -14.16 -0.86 -3.95
C LYS A 104 -13.71 -2.32 -3.91
N ARG A 105 -12.46 -2.56 -3.52
CA ARG A 105 -11.87 -3.88 -3.32
C ARG A 105 -12.61 -4.70 -2.26
N CYS A 106 -12.98 -4.12 -1.12
CA CYS A 106 -13.78 -4.80 -0.10
C CYS A 106 -15.16 -5.21 -0.63
N LYS A 107 -15.83 -4.33 -1.39
CA LYS A 107 -17.11 -4.67 -2.04
C LYS A 107 -16.94 -5.80 -3.05
N LEU A 108 -15.87 -5.76 -3.84
CA LEU A 108 -15.51 -6.82 -4.78
C LEU A 108 -15.32 -8.16 -4.06
N MET A 109 -14.57 -8.18 -2.96
CA MET A 109 -14.34 -9.37 -2.15
C MET A 109 -15.62 -9.94 -1.52
N MET A 110 -16.55 -9.10 -1.11
CA MET A 110 -17.85 -9.56 -0.62
C MET A 110 -18.74 -10.09 -1.75
N ALA A 111 -18.69 -9.48 -2.94
CA ALA A 111 -19.43 -9.91 -4.11
C ALA A 111 -18.86 -11.22 -4.71
N SER A 112 -17.54 -11.42 -4.65
CA SER A 112 -16.90 -12.68 -5.11
C SER A 112 -17.40 -13.88 -4.31
N VAL A 113 -17.61 -13.72 -3.01
CA VAL A 113 -18.24 -14.75 -2.15
C VAL A 113 -19.65 -15.08 -2.60
N LYS A 114 -20.37 -14.11 -3.19
CA LYS A 114 -21.73 -14.27 -3.68
C LYS A 114 -21.82 -14.74 -5.14
N GLN A 115 -20.69 -14.97 -5.82
CA GLN A 115 -20.57 -15.43 -7.22
C GLN A 115 -21.17 -14.51 -8.30
N TYR A 116 -21.42 -13.24 -7.99
CA TYR A 116 -21.90 -12.24 -8.96
C TYR A 116 -20.80 -11.25 -9.28
N LEU A 117 -19.94 -11.54 -10.26
CA LEU A 117 -18.90 -10.62 -10.70
C LEU A 117 -18.89 -10.47 -12.21
N ALA A 118 -19.20 -9.27 -12.69
CA ALA A 118 -18.91 -8.89 -14.06
C ALA A 118 -17.38 -8.79 -14.24
N ALA A 119 -16.82 -9.49 -15.22
CA ALA A 119 -15.38 -9.51 -15.46
C ALA A 119 -14.80 -8.10 -15.68
N GLU A 120 -15.54 -7.23 -16.37
CA GLU A 120 -15.18 -5.83 -16.62
C GLU A 120 -15.06 -5.02 -15.32
N TYR A 121 -15.94 -5.28 -14.35
CA TYR A 121 -15.87 -4.61 -13.05
C TYR A 121 -14.60 -5.02 -12.28
N VAL A 122 -14.27 -6.31 -12.26
CA VAL A 122 -13.03 -6.82 -11.63
C VAL A 122 -11.80 -6.19 -12.30
N GLN A 123 -11.78 -6.17 -13.63
CA GLN A 123 -10.69 -5.57 -14.40
C GLN A 123 -10.52 -4.09 -14.07
N SER A 124 -11.60 -3.31 -14.03
CA SER A 124 -11.53 -1.87 -13.73
C SER A 124 -10.92 -1.58 -12.35
N ILE A 125 -11.26 -2.39 -11.33
CA ILE A 125 -10.69 -2.27 -9.98
C ILE A 125 -9.22 -2.64 -9.97
N ALA A 126 -8.83 -3.69 -10.70
CA ALA A 126 -7.43 -4.09 -10.81
C ALA A 126 -6.61 -3.00 -11.51
N GLU A 127 -7.10 -2.43 -12.61
CA GLU A 127 -6.38 -1.38 -13.34
C GLU A 127 -6.15 -0.12 -12.49
N GLU A 128 -7.17 0.30 -11.73
CA GLU A 128 -7.04 1.37 -10.72
C GLU A 128 -6.00 1.00 -9.65
N GLY A 129 -6.06 -0.22 -9.12
CA GLY A 129 -5.13 -0.72 -8.10
C GLY A 129 -3.68 -0.73 -8.58
N LYS A 130 -3.42 -1.18 -9.81
CA LYS A 130 -2.10 -1.19 -10.44
C LYS A 130 -1.50 0.19 -10.56
N GLU A 131 -2.30 1.18 -10.96
CA GLU A 131 -1.86 2.58 -11.02
C GLU A 131 -1.41 3.07 -9.64
N LEU A 132 -2.26 2.85 -8.63
CA LEU A 132 -2.01 3.25 -7.25
C LEU A 132 -0.78 2.54 -6.65
N THR A 133 -0.64 1.23 -6.87
CA THR A 133 0.53 0.45 -6.41
C THR A 133 1.81 0.94 -7.07
N SER A 134 1.76 1.30 -8.36
CA SER A 134 2.91 1.86 -9.08
C SER A 134 3.31 3.23 -8.53
N LEU A 135 2.34 4.09 -8.22
CA LEU A 135 2.56 5.37 -7.56
C LEU A 135 3.15 5.18 -6.16
N MET A 136 2.57 4.30 -5.35
CA MET A 136 3.04 3.98 -4.00
C MET A 136 4.47 3.45 -4.00
N ARG A 137 4.80 2.53 -4.92
CA ARG A 137 6.17 2.04 -5.07
C ARG A 137 7.15 3.20 -5.29
N ARG A 138 6.84 4.12 -6.21
CA ARG A 138 7.70 5.29 -6.47
C ARG A 138 7.85 6.19 -5.25
N ARG A 139 6.76 6.45 -4.51
CA ARG A 139 6.78 7.25 -3.28
C ARG A 139 7.60 6.57 -2.19
N CYS A 140 7.39 5.28 -1.95
CA CYS A 140 8.15 4.48 -0.98
C CYS A 140 9.65 4.54 -1.28
N MET A 141 10.05 4.33 -2.53
CA MET A 141 11.46 4.41 -2.93
C MET A 141 12.06 5.80 -2.71
N SER A 142 11.27 6.85 -2.99
CA SER A 142 11.69 8.24 -2.81
C SER A 142 11.87 8.61 -1.34
N VAL A 143 10.95 8.18 -0.47
CA VAL A 143 11.03 8.37 0.98
C VAL A 143 12.26 7.67 1.54
N ARG A 144 12.45 6.38 1.21
CA ARG A 144 13.63 5.62 1.65
C ARG A 144 14.95 6.30 1.27
N LYS A 145 15.05 6.79 0.03
CA LYS A 145 16.23 7.52 -0.44
C LYS A 145 16.44 8.84 0.31
N ALA A 146 15.36 9.52 0.69
CA ALA A 146 15.43 10.78 1.44
C ALA A 146 15.82 10.57 2.91
N SER A 147 15.42 9.45 3.51
CA SER A 147 15.70 9.12 4.91
C SER A 147 17.07 8.48 5.17
N ASN A 148 17.69 7.87 4.15
CA ASN A 148 19.04 7.29 4.26
C ASN A 148 20.17 8.33 4.06
N LYS A 149 19.90 9.62 4.29
CA LYS A 149 20.87 10.72 4.20
C LYS A 149 21.14 11.28 5.59
#